data_AF-A0A368G5I8-F1
#
_entry.id   AF-A0A368G5I8-F1
#
_cell.length_a   1.000
_cell.length_b   1.000
_cell.length_c   1.000
_cell.angle_alpha   90.00
_cell.angle_beta   90.00
_cell.angle_gamma   90.00
#
_symmetry.space_group_name_H-M   'P 1'
#
loop_
_entity.id
_entity.type
_entity.pdbx_description
1 polymer ?
#
loop_
_entity_poly.entity_id
_entity_poly.type
_entity_poly.pdbx_seq_one_letter_code
_entity_poly.pdbx_strand_id
1 'polypeptide(L)'
;MSIDIDRFQQISPQTMQYWSNPLQIGLALFFLWHQIGISVLSGVAVMMMLFPVNFLITMLIRKCQMQQMVYKDERTKMVNEVLNGIKVIKLYAWEPPMEKVISELREKELALIRRAALLRTLSDMFNSASPFLVALSTFGTFIVLDPKNVLTPEIAFVSLTLFNQLRTPMSQVAEIITQTVQVVVSNRRLTEFLISDELSPFCVDNGARDNDEVIKASDSSLAWDKSEMEATLRNIDLSVKKGQLVTVVGRVGHGKSSLLQALLGEMDKLHGYIGLTGRVSYVAQQPWMQNQTIRQNITFGKKFDEYFYNRVLDACALYPDLQMLPLGDMTEIGEKVFF
;
A
#
# COMPACT_ATOMS: atom_id res chain seq x y z
N MET A 1 2.61 -1.07 1.51
CA MET A 1 3.62 -0.23 0.83
C MET A 1 3.00 0.93 0.06
N SER A 2 2.26 0.72 -1.05
CA SER A 2 1.71 1.83 -1.86
C SER A 2 0.82 2.80 -1.07
N ILE A 3 -0.13 2.26 -0.30
CA ILE A 3 -1.03 3.05 0.55
C ILE A 3 -0.25 3.81 1.63
N ASP A 4 0.78 3.20 2.21
CA ASP A 4 1.52 3.78 3.33
C ASP A 4 2.37 4.96 2.86
N ILE A 5 3.04 4.82 1.70
CA ILE A 5 3.80 5.89 1.04
C ILE A 5 2.86 7.03 0.61
N ASP A 6 1.69 6.71 0.05
CA ASP A 6 0.68 7.70 -0.35
C ASP A 6 0.25 8.59 0.82
N ARG A 7 0.13 8.05 2.05
CA ARG A 7 -0.15 8.86 3.25
C ARG A 7 0.93 9.91 3.55
N PHE A 8 2.20 9.53 3.42
CA PHE A 8 3.30 10.48 3.59
C PHE A 8 3.32 11.54 2.48
N GLN A 9 3.02 11.14 1.25
CA GLN A 9 2.93 12.06 0.12
C GLN A 9 1.78 13.07 0.29
N GLN A 10 0.64 12.64 0.84
CA GLN A 10 -0.52 13.49 1.10
C GLN A 10 -0.28 14.52 2.22
N ILE A 11 0.35 14.11 3.33
CA ILE A 11 0.56 15.01 4.48
C ILE A 11 1.70 16.02 4.24
N SER A 12 2.69 15.66 3.43
CA SER A 12 3.92 16.47 3.27
C SER A 12 3.62 17.91 2.81
N PRO A 13 2.78 18.15 1.78
CA PRO A 13 2.37 19.50 1.39
C PRO A 13 1.60 20.26 2.48
N GLN A 14 0.95 19.56 3.41
CA GLN A 14 0.13 20.17 4.47
C GLN A 14 0.96 20.55 5.71
N THR A 15 2.24 20.20 5.78
CA THR A 15 3.09 20.45 6.97
C THR A 15 3.15 21.93 7.38
N MET A 16 3.11 22.86 6.42
CA MET A 16 3.12 24.29 6.73
C MET A 16 1.80 24.78 7.36
N GLN A 17 0.72 24.04 7.20
CA GLN A 17 -0.59 24.41 7.74
C GLN A 17 -0.66 24.24 9.27
N TYR A 18 0.22 23.44 9.88
CA TYR A 18 0.26 23.25 11.33
C TYR A 18 0.52 24.55 12.11
N TRP A 19 1.39 25.41 11.61
CA TRP A 19 1.66 26.72 12.22
C TRP A 19 0.87 27.85 11.55
N SER A 20 0.63 27.74 10.24
CA SER A 20 -0.10 28.76 9.47
C SER A 20 -1.57 28.87 9.89
N ASN A 21 -2.27 27.75 10.13
CA ASN A 21 -3.69 27.77 10.48
C ASN A 21 -3.95 28.44 11.85
N PRO A 22 -3.24 28.10 12.94
CA PRO A 22 -3.39 28.81 14.21
C PRO A 22 -3.09 30.32 14.10
N LEU A 23 -2.07 30.69 13.33
CA LEU A 23 -1.71 32.10 13.13
C LEU A 23 -2.80 32.85 12.36
N GLN A 24 -3.33 32.26 11.28
CA GLN A 24 -4.42 32.86 10.50
C GLN A 24 -5.69 33.01 11.35
N ILE A 25 -6.03 32.01 12.16
CA ILE A 25 -7.16 32.08 13.09
C ILE A 25 -6.96 33.20 14.11
N GLY A 26 -5.78 33.28 14.73
CA GLY A 26 -5.45 34.30 15.72
C GLY A 26 -5.53 35.72 15.17
N LEU A 27 -4.95 35.97 14.00
CA LEU A 27 -4.98 37.29 13.36
C LEU A 27 -6.39 37.70 12.93
N ALA A 28 -7.17 36.79 12.35
CA ALA A 28 -8.53 37.11 11.93
C ALA A 28 -9.45 37.38 13.13
N LEU A 29 -9.30 36.64 14.23
CA LEU A 29 -10.03 36.93 15.48
C LEU A 29 -9.59 38.27 16.10
N PHE A 30 -8.30 38.60 16.06
CA PHE A 30 -7.79 39.89 16.53
C PHE A 30 -8.40 41.06 15.75
N PHE A 31 -8.43 41.00 14.42
CA PHE A 31 -9.03 42.05 13.60
C PHE A 31 -10.55 42.13 13.76
N LEU A 32 -11.24 41.00 13.84
CA LEU A 32 -12.68 40.97 14.12
C LEU A 32 -13.00 41.61 15.48
N TRP A 33 -12.20 41.30 16.51
CA TRP A 33 -12.38 41.89 17.84
C TRP A 33 -12.18 43.41 17.81
N HIS A 34 -11.22 43.92 17.03
CA HIS A 34 -11.05 45.35 16.88
C HIS A 34 -12.23 46.02 16.16
N GLN A 35 -12.86 45.34 15.20
CA GLN A 35 -13.94 45.90 14.38
C GLN A 35 -15.33 45.85 15.05
N ILE A 36 -15.69 44.74 15.70
CA ILE A 36 -17.06 44.50 16.24
C ILE A 36 -17.04 44.21 17.76
N GLY A 37 -15.87 44.24 18.39
CA GLY A 37 -15.73 44.05 19.83
C GLY A 37 -16.26 42.70 20.31
N ILE A 38 -17.01 42.72 21.41
CA ILE A 38 -17.49 41.51 22.10
C ILE A 38 -18.46 40.67 21.25
N SER A 39 -19.10 41.27 20.24
CA SER A 39 -20.09 40.61 19.38
C SER A 39 -19.50 39.43 18.60
N VAL A 40 -18.18 39.44 18.37
CA VAL A 40 -17.42 38.36 17.70
C VAL A 40 -17.58 37.03 18.43
N LEU A 41 -17.73 37.04 19.76
CA LEU A 41 -17.91 35.81 20.53
C LEU A 41 -19.16 35.04 20.12
N SER A 42 -20.23 35.72 19.69
CA SER A 42 -21.44 35.06 19.19
C SER A 42 -21.18 34.32 17.88
N GLY A 43 -20.42 34.93 16.95
CA GLY A 43 -20.00 34.30 15.70
C GLY A 43 -19.09 33.09 15.93
N VAL A 44 -18.12 33.23 16.84
CA VAL A 44 -17.23 32.13 17.25
C VAL A 44 -18.03 30.99 17.91
N ALA A 45 -19.04 31.30 18.73
CA ALA A 45 -19.89 30.29 19.35
C ALA A 45 -20.69 29.50 18.29
N VAL A 46 -21.25 30.17 17.28
CA VAL A 46 -21.93 29.50 16.16
C VAL A 46 -20.95 28.63 15.37
N MET A 47 -19.74 29.12 15.10
CA MET A 47 -18.69 28.32 14.43
C MET A 47 -18.32 27.07 15.24
N MET A 48 -18.12 27.22 16.55
CA MET A 48 -17.83 26.09 17.44
C MET A 48 -18.99 25.09 17.50
N MET A 49 -20.25 25.56 17.44
CA MET A 49 -21.42 24.68 17.43
C MET A 49 -21.56 23.88 16.12
N LEU A 50 -21.18 24.46 14.98
CA LEU A 50 -21.19 23.77 13.68
C LEU A 50 -20.12 22.67 13.58
N PHE A 51 -19.05 22.75 14.37
CA PHE A 51 -17.96 21.79 14.34
C PHE A 51 -18.38 20.36 14.76
N PRO A 52 -19.04 20.13 15.92
CA PRO A 52 -19.60 18.82 16.28
C PRO A 52 -20.56 18.25 15.25
N VAL A 53 -21.40 19.10 14.62
CA VAL A 53 -22.36 18.66 13.61
C VAL A 53 -21.63 18.08 12.40
N ASN A 54 -20.63 18.81 11.87
CA ASN A 54 -19.80 18.31 10.78
C ASN A 54 -19.05 17.03 11.18
N PHE A 55 -18.46 16.99 12.38
CA PHE A 55 -17.74 15.83 12.88
C PHE A 55 -18.61 14.56 12.97
N LEU A 56 -19.84 14.68 13.50
CA LEU A 56 -20.79 13.58 13.58
C LEU A 56 -21.20 13.08 12.19
N ILE A 57 -21.46 14.00 11.25
CA ILE A 57 -21.78 13.64 9.86
C ILE A 57 -20.59 12.90 9.22
N THR A 58 -19.36 13.40 9.40
CA THR A 58 -18.14 12.75 8.91
C THR A 58 -17.96 11.35 9.49
N MET A 59 -18.24 11.15 10.78
CA MET A 59 -18.21 9.81 11.40
C MET A 59 -19.23 8.86 10.77
N LEU A 60 -20.45 9.33 10.50
CA LEU A 60 -21.50 8.53 9.83
C LEU A 60 -21.12 8.19 8.39
N ILE A 61 -20.54 9.14 7.65
CA ILE A 61 -19.99 8.91 6.31
C ILE A 61 -18.91 7.83 6.36
N ARG A 62 -17.96 7.95 7.30
CA ARG A 62 -16.87 6.98 7.46
C ARG A 62 -17.41 5.57 7.76
N LYS A 63 -18.44 5.44 8.59
CA LYS A 63 -19.11 4.15 8.86
C LYS A 63 -19.71 3.54 7.59
N CYS A 64 -20.38 4.35 6.77
CA CYS A 64 -20.94 3.90 5.49
C CYS A 64 -19.83 3.47 4.51
N GLN A 65 -18.73 4.23 4.43
CA GLN A 65 -17.58 3.91 3.57
C GLN A 65 -16.89 2.60 3.99
N MET A 66 -16.71 2.36 5.29
CA MET A 66 -16.13 1.10 5.78
C MET A 66 -17.00 -0.11 5.40
N GLN A 67 -18.32 -0.01 5.55
CA GLN A 67 -19.24 -1.09 5.13
C GLN A 67 -19.25 -1.27 3.62
N GLN A 68 -19.13 -0.17 2.86
CA GLN A 68 -19.07 -0.20 1.41
C GLN A 68 -17.80 -0.91 0.90
N MET A 69 -16.66 -0.74 1.59
CA MET A 69 -15.42 -1.44 1.23
C MET A 69 -15.59 -2.97 1.29
N VAL A 70 -16.31 -3.50 2.28
CA VAL A 70 -16.57 -4.95 2.38
C VAL A 70 -17.27 -5.48 1.14
N TYR A 71 -18.39 -4.87 0.72
CA TYR A 71 -19.11 -5.29 -0.49
C TYR A 71 -18.30 -5.04 -1.77
N LYS A 72 -17.49 -3.98 -1.81
CA LYS A 72 -16.60 -3.69 -2.94
C LYS A 72 -15.53 -4.77 -3.10
N ASP A 73 -14.94 -5.23 -2.00
CA ASP A 73 -13.90 -6.27 -2.00
C ASP A 73 -14.51 -7.62 -2.39
N GLU A 74 -15.66 -7.99 -1.82
CA GLU A 74 -16.41 -9.20 -2.23
C GLU A 74 -16.76 -9.16 -3.73
N ARG A 75 -17.30 -8.04 -4.22
CA ARG A 75 -17.64 -7.88 -5.65
C ARG A 75 -16.40 -8.02 -6.53
N THR A 76 -15.28 -7.40 -6.14
CA THR A 76 -14.04 -7.46 -6.92
C THR A 76 -13.46 -8.87 -6.94
N LYS A 77 -13.54 -9.59 -5.81
CA LYS A 77 -13.19 -11.01 -5.72
C LYS A 77 -14.06 -11.86 -6.65
N MET A 78 -15.39 -11.71 -6.61
CA MET A 78 -16.31 -12.45 -7.49
C MET A 78 -16.03 -12.18 -8.97
N VAL A 79 -15.76 -10.92 -9.34
CA VAL A 79 -15.37 -10.58 -10.73
C VAL A 79 -14.09 -11.30 -11.14
N ASN A 80 -13.07 -11.34 -10.28
CA ASN A 80 -11.83 -12.06 -10.56
C ASN A 80 -12.04 -13.57 -10.71
N GLU A 81 -12.87 -14.19 -9.86
CA GLU A 81 -13.22 -15.62 -9.98
C GLU A 81 -13.93 -15.92 -11.30
N VAL A 82 -14.86 -15.06 -11.72
CA VAL A 82 -15.55 -15.18 -13.01
C VAL A 82 -14.60 -15.04 -14.20
N LEU A 83 -13.68 -14.08 -14.16
CA LEU A 83 -12.71 -13.87 -15.24
C LEU A 83 -11.74 -15.05 -15.35
N ASN A 84 -11.19 -15.53 -14.23
CA ASN A 84 -10.31 -16.70 -14.21
C ASN A 84 -11.03 -17.98 -14.66
N GLY A 85 -12.33 -18.09 -14.38
CA GLY A 85 -13.18 -19.23 -14.74
C GLY A 85 -13.97 -19.09 -16.04
N ILE A 86 -13.69 -18.07 -16.87
CA ILE A 86 -14.63 -17.64 -17.94
C ILE A 86 -14.98 -18.74 -18.95
N LYS A 87 -14.02 -19.60 -19.30
CA LYS A 87 -14.24 -20.71 -20.24
C LYS A 87 -15.28 -21.70 -19.70
N VAL A 88 -15.19 -22.05 -18.42
CA VAL A 88 -16.12 -22.98 -17.76
C VAL A 88 -17.51 -22.35 -17.66
N ILE A 89 -17.59 -21.09 -17.28
CA ILE A 89 -18.86 -20.37 -17.16
C ILE A 89 -19.60 -20.34 -18.50
N LYS A 90 -18.88 -20.06 -19.60
CA LYS A 90 -19.46 -20.08 -20.96
C LYS A 90 -19.91 -21.47 -21.40
N LEU A 91 -19.15 -22.52 -21.07
CA LEU A 91 -19.50 -23.89 -21.41
C LEU A 91 -20.84 -24.32 -20.77
N TYR A 92 -21.14 -23.82 -19.57
CA TYR A 92 -22.38 -24.14 -18.84
C TYR A 92 -23.48 -23.08 -18.98
N ALA A 93 -23.28 -22.04 -19.79
CA ALA A 93 -24.18 -20.89 -19.91
C ALA A 93 -24.55 -20.25 -18.55
N TRP A 94 -23.56 -20.16 -17.65
CA TRP A 94 -23.72 -19.61 -16.29
C TRP A 94 -23.49 -18.10 -16.21
N GLU A 95 -23.41 -17.39 -17.33
CA GLU A 95 -23.23 -15.93 -17.33
C GLU A 95 -24.39 -15.21 -16.63
N PRO A 96 -25.68 -15.48 -16.96
CA PRO A 96 -26.79 -14.78 -16.30
C PRO A 96 -26.87 -14.97 -14.77
N PRO A 97 -26.70 -16.18 -14.19
CA PRO A 97 -26.69 -16.32 -12.74
C PRO A 97 -25.48 -15.65 -12.08
N MET A 98 -24.30 -15.67 -12.70
CA MET A 98 -23.11 -14.99 -12.16
C MET A 98 -23.26 -13.46 -12.20
N GLU A 99 -23.83 -12.92 -13.28
CA GLU A 99 -24.18 -11.50 -13.39
C GLU A 99 -25.13 -11.08 -12.28
N LYS A 100 -26.14 -11.91 -11.98
CA LYS A 100 -27.10 -11.63 -10.91
C LYS A 100 -26.42 -11.53 -9.55
N VAL A 101 -25.52 -12.46 -9.22
CA VAL A 101 -24.75 -12.44 -7.95
C VAL A 101 -23.91 -11.15 -7.83
N ILE A 102 -23.21 -10.76 -8.89
CA ILE A 102 -22.40 -9.53 -8.92
C ILE A 102 -23.30 -8.29 -8.80
N SER A 103 -24.46 -8.30 -9.44
CA SER A 103 -25.43 -7.19 -9.40
C SER A 103 -26.06 -7.01 -8.02
N GLU A 104 -26.41 -8.10 -7.32
CA GLU A 104 -26.91 -8.03 -5.94
C GLU A 104 -25.88 -7.42 -4.97
N LEU A 105 -24.60 -7.76 -5.12
CA LEU A 105 -23.52 -7.11 -4.37
C LEU A 105 -23.41 -5.62 -4.73
N ARG A 106 -23.54 -5.30 -6.02
CA ARG A 106 -23.48 -3.92 -6.50
C ARG A 106 -24.63 -3.07 -5.95
N GLU A 107 -25.84 -3.60 -5.83
CA GLU A 107 -26.98 -2.87 -5.25
C GLU A 107 -26.74 -2.53 -3.77
N LYS A 108 -26.21 -3.48 -2.98
CA LYS A 108 -25.83 -3.25 -1.59
C LYS A 108 -24.74 -2.19 -1.48
N GLU A 109 -23.73 -2.25 -2.35
CA GLU A 109 -22.68 -1.23 -2.45
C GLU A 109 -23.26 0.16 -2.77
N LEU A 110 -24.14 0.24 -3.77
CA LEU A 110 -24.77 1.49 -4.22
C LEU A 110 -25.68 2.10 -3.16
N ALA A 111 -26.39 1.29 -2.36
CA ALA A 111 -27.21 1.78 -1.26
C ALA A 111 -26.37 2.54 -0.22
N LEU A 112 -25.19 2.02 0.12
CA LEU A 112 -24.25 2.67 1.03
C LEU A 112 -23.62 3.92 0.42
N ILE A 113 -23.25 3.87 -0.87
CA ILE A 113 -22.75 5.04 -1.61
C ILE A 113 -23.80 6.15 -1.61
N ARG A 114 -25.07 5.83 -1.90
CA ARG A 114 -26.17 6.81 -1.90
C ARG A 114 -26.37 7.41 -0.51
N ARG A 115 -26.34 6.60 0.55
CA ARG A 115 -26.45 7.10 1.93
C ARG A 115 -25.30 8.03 2.30
N ALA A 116 -24.06 7.66 1.95
CA ALA A 116 -22.88 8.50 2.18
C ALA A 116 -22.96 9.80 1.37
N ALA A 117 -23.44 9.75 0.12
CA ALA A 117 -23.63 10.91 -0.73
C ALA A 117 -24.68 11.87 -0.13
N LEU A 118 -25.82 11.36 0.35
CA LEU A 118 -26.84 12.17 1.02
C LEU A 118 -26.29 12.88 2.28
N LEU A 119 -25.52 12.16 3.09
CA LEU A 119 -24.86 12.73 4.26
C LEU A 119 -23.84 13.80 3.87
N ARG A 120 -23.09 13.58 2.78
CA ARG A 120 -22.13 14.56 2.25
C ARG A 120 -22.83 15.81 1.76
N THR A 121 -23.90 15.68 0.98
CA THR A 121 -24.69 16.84 0.54
C THR A 121 -25.28 17.62 1.73
N LEU A 122 -25.68 16.94 2.81
CA LEU A 122 -26.15 17.60 4.02
C LEU A 122 -25.02 18.42 4.69
N SER A 123 -23.81 17.86 4.78
CA SER A 123 -22.64 18.59 5.28
C SER A 123 -22.30 19.79 4.40
N ASP A 124 -22.33 19.64 3.07
CA ASP A 124 -22.08 20.73 2.13
C ASP A 124 -23.12 21.86 2.26
N MET A 125 -24.39 21.53 2.51
CA MET A 125 -25.44 22.51 2.80
C MET A 125 -25.16 23.28 4.11
N PHE A 126 -24.82 22.60 5.20
CA PHE A 126 -24.45 23.27 6.46
C PHE A 126 -23.22 24.17 6.29
N ASN A 127 -22.21 23.68 5.59
CA ASN A 127 -21.01 24.43 5.31
C ASN A 127 -21.30 25.67 4.44
N SER A 128 -22.19 25.56 3.46
CA SER A 128 -22.61 26.68 2.61
C SER A 128 -23.46 27.72 3.37
N ALA A 129 -24.29 27.28 4.32
CA ALA A 129 -25.11 28.16 5.16
C ALA A 129 -24.34 28.81 6.32
N SER A 130 -23.19 28.25 6.71
CA SER A 130 -22.39 28.70 7.87
C SER A 130 -22.05 30.20 7.86
N PRO A 131 -21.57 30.83 6.76
CA PRO A 131 -21.25 32.25 6.75
C PRO A 131 -22.46 33.14 7.05
N PHE A 132 -23.64 32.75 6.56
CA PHE A 132 -24.88 33.48 6.81
C PHE A 132 -25.30 33.38 8.28
N LEU A 133 -25.24 32.18 8.88
CA LEU A 133 -25.58 31.98 10.28
C LEU A 133 -24.63 32.75 11.23
N VAL A 134 -23.34 32.74 10.92
CA VAL A 134 -22.33 33.50 11.69
C VAL A 134 -22.56 35.00 11.57
N ALA A 135 -22.78 35.51 10.36
CA ALA A 135 -23.04 36.93 10.12
C ALA A 135 -24.33 37.39 10.82
N LEU A 136 -25.41 36.60 10.71
CA LEU A 136 -26.69 36.89 11.36
C LEU A 136 -26.55 36.98 12.89
N SER A 137 -25.85 36.01 13.50
CA SER A 137 -25.58 36.02 14.95
C SER A 137 -24.72 37.21 15.35
N THR A 138 -23.64 37.48 14.62
CA THR A 138 -22.66 38.52 14.97
C THR A 138 -23.24 39.91 14.82
N PHE A 139 -23.90 40.20 13.70
CA PHE A 139 -24.50 41.52 13.48
C PHE A 139 -25.77 41.71 14.32
N GLY A 140 -26.55 40.65 14.54
CA GLY A 140 -27.70 40.68 15.44
C GLY A 140 -27.28 41.04 16.87
N THR A 141 -26.24 40.40 17.39
CA THR A 141 -25.70 40.74 18.72
C THR A 141 -25.07 42.13 18.75
N PHE A 142 -24.35 42.54 17.70
CA PHE A 142 -23.75 43.88 17.61
C PHE A 142 -24.78 45.00 17.75
N ILE A 143 -25.94 44.87 17.10
CA ILE A 143 -27.02 45.86 17.16
C ILE A 143 -27.74 45.83 18.53
N VAL A 144 -27.91 44.65 19.12
CA VAL A 144 -28.66 44.49 20.38
C VAL A 144 -27.84 44.89 21.61
N LEU A 145 -26.52 44.74 21.58
CA LEU A 145 -25.64 44.95 22.74
C LEU A 145 -25.49 46.42 23.16
N ASP A 146 -25.40 47.35 22.20
CA ASP A 146 -25.32 48.79 22.49
C ASP A 146 -26.11 49.57 21.44
N PRO A 147 -27.10 50.41 21.84
CA PRO A 147 -27.84 51.29 20.92
C PRO A 147 -26.95 52.24 20.11
N LYS A 148 -25.70 52.47 20.52
CA LYS A 148 -24.72 53.30 19.80
C LYS A 148 -24.02 52.56 18.66
N ASN A 149 -24.12 51.24 18.59
CA ASN A 149 -23.50 50.44 17.54
C ASN A 149 -24.25 50.63 16.23
N VAL A 150 -23.64 51.36 15.29
CA VAL A 150 -24.18 51.53 13.93
C VAL A 150 -23.48 50.54 13.00
N LEU A 151 -24.25 49.64 12.40
CA LEU A 151 -23.74 48.73 11.39
C LEU A 151 -23.50 49.49 10.07
N THR A 152 -22.29 49.99 9.89
CA THR A 152 -21.87 50.60 8.62
C THR A 152 -21.55 49.52 7.58
N PRO A 153 -21.67 49.82 6.27
CA PRO A 153 -21.27 48.89 5.22
C PRO A 153 -19.81 48.43 5.36
N GLU A 154 -18.91 49.31 5.80
CA GLU A 154 -17.51 48.98 6.06
C GLU A 154 -17.37 47.88 7.13
N ILE A 155 -18.01 48.05 8.30
CA ILE A 155 -18.00 47.05 9.38
C ILE A 155 -18.59 45.73 8.88
N ALA A 156 -19.69 45.76 8.13
CA ALA A 156 -20.36 44.56 7.64
C ALA A 156 -19.50 43.79 6.62
N PHE A 157 -18.97 44.45 5.59
CA PHE A 157 -18.21 43.79 4.52
C PHE A 157 -16.83 43.32 4.97
N VAL A 158 -16.11 44.12 5.78
CA VAL A 158 -14.79 43.70 6.32
C VAL A 158 -14.96 42.47 7.21
N SER A 159 -15.97 42.46 8.08
CA SER A 159 -16.17 41.35 9.01
C SER A 159 -16.67 40.09 8.32
N LEU A 160 -17.55 40.22 7.31
CA LEU A 160 -17.96 39.07 6.48
C LEU A 160 -16.76 38.46 5.75
N THR A 161 -15.84 39.29 5.27
CA THR A 161 -14.60 38.84 4.62
C THR A 161 -13.72 38.07 5.60
N LEU A 162 -13.50 38.60 6.80
CA LEU A 162 -12.72 37.94 7.85
C LEU A 162 -13.35 36.61 8.31
N PHE A 163 -14.67 36.55 8.46
CA PHE A 163 -15.37 35.29 8.77
C PHE A 163 -15.23 34.24 7.65
N ASN A 164 -15.31 34.65 6.38
CA ASN A 164 -15.07 33.73 5.27
C ASN A 164 -13.63 33.21 5.24
N GLN A 165 -12.64 34.05 5.59
CA GLN A 165 -11.25 33.62 5.69
C GLN A 165 -11.00 32.64 6.86
N LEU A 166 -11.75 32.74 7.96
CA LEU A 166 -11.64 31.83 9.11
C LEU A 166 -12.14 30.40 8.83
N ARG A 167 -13.02 30.23 7.83
CA ARG A 167 -13.66 28.94 7.55
C ARG A 167 -12.66 27.86 7.12
N THR A 168 -11.79 28.18 6.16
CA THR A 168 -10.80 27.23 5.62
C THR A 168 -9.84 26.69 6.67
N PRO A 169 -9.10 27.53 7.44
CA PRO A 169 -8.15 27.03 8.43
C PRO A 169 -8.87 26.22 9.54
N MET A 170 -10.09 26.60 9.93
CA MET A 170 -10.88 25.85 10.92
C MET A 170 -11.26 24.44 10.42
N SER A 171 -11.63 24.29 9.15
CA SER A 171 -11.89 22.96 8.57
C SER A 171 -10.62 22.13 8.40
N GLN A 172 -9.51 22.76 8.02
CA GLN A 172 -8.23 22.07 7.77
C GLN A 172 -7.62 21.49 9.05
N VAL A 173 -7.84 22.11 10.22
CA VAL A 173 -7.34 21.57 11.50
C VAL A 173 -7.83 20.13 11.73
N ALA A 174 -9.11 19.84 11.48
CA ALA A 174 -9.66 18.50 11.67
C ALA A 174 -9.10 17.48 10.65
N GLU A 175 -8.90 17.93 9.41
CA GLU A 175 -8.31 17.11 8.35
C GLU A 175 -6.85 16.75 8.68
N ILE A 176 -6.05 17.75 9.04
CA ILE A 176 -4.64 17.58 9.41
C ILE A 176 -4.51 16.57 10.55
N ILE A 177 -5.29 16.71 11.63
CA ILE A 177 -5.28 15.76 12.77
C ILE A 177 -5.55 14.33 12.29
N THR A 178 -6.55 14.15 11.42
CA THR A 178 -6.91 12.83 10.88
C THR A 178 -5.78 12.24 10.03
N GLN A 179 -5.15 13.07 9.19
CA GLN A 179 -4.00 12.65 8.38
C GLN A 179 -2.78 12.33 9.25
N THR A 180 -2.50 13.10 10.31
CA THR A 180 -1.43 12.81 11.27
C THR A 180 -1.61 11.41 11.85
N VAL A 181 -2.82 11.07 12.32
CA VAL A 181 -3.11 9.75 12.91
C VAL A 181 -2.83 8.64 11.90
N GLN A 182 -3.24 8.82 10.64
CA GLN A 182 -2.99 7.83 9.58
C GLN A 182 -1.49 7.65 9.31
N VAL A 183 -0.75 8.75 9.24
CA VAL A 183 0.70 8.74 9.02
C VAL A 183 1.43 8.10 10.18
N VAL A 184 1.02 8.32 11.43
CA VAL A 184 1.60 7.64 12.60
C VAL A 184 1.46 6.12 12.50
N VAL A 185 0.29 5.62 12.09
CA VAL A 185 0.06 4.17 11.90
C VAL A 185 0.84 3.61 10.71
N SER A 186 0.96 4.37 9.61
CA SER A 186 1.80 3.99 8.47
C SER A 186 3.28 3.99 8.84
N ASN A 187 3.75 4.99 9.59
CA ASN A 187 5.11 5.09 10.08
C ASN A 187 5.46 3.86 10.92
N ARG A 188 4.58 3.47 11.87
CA ARG A 188 4.80 2.27 12.69
C ARG A 188 5.04 1.03 11.83
N ARG A 189 4.21 0.80 10.81
CA ARG A 189 4.33 -0.35 9.91
C ARG A 189 5.59 -0.30 9.04
N LEU A 190 5.96 0.89 8.55
CA LEU A 190 7.19 1.06 7.77
C LEU A 190 8.43 0.88 8.66
N THR A 191 8.43 1.40 9.88
CA THR A 191 9.52 1.23 10.84
C THR A 191 9.69 -0.24 11.21
N GLU A 192 8.61 -0.96 11.49
CA GLU A 192 8.64 -2.40 11.79
C GLU A 192 9.23 -3.20 10.62
N PHE A 193 8.86 -2.88 9.38
CA PHE A 193 9.43 -3.50 8.19
C PHE A 193 10.91 -3.13 7.97
N LEU A 194 11.29 -1.86 8.13
CA LEU A 194 12.68 -1.42 7.88
C LEU A 194 13.67 -1.85 8.95
N ILE A 195 13.19 -2.22 10.14
CA ILE A 195 14.00 -2.73 11.26
C ILE A 195 13.91 -4.27 11.35
N SER A 196 13.15 -4.93 10.48
CA SER A 196 13.10 -6.39 10.48
C SER A 196 14.48 -6.99 10.27
N ASP A 197 14.77 -8.11 10.93
CA ASP A 197 16.06 -8.78 10.83
C ASP A 197 16.39 -9.13 9.38
N GLU A 198 17.62 -8.81 8.95
CA GLU A 198 18.15 -9.20 7.65
C GLU A 198 19.03 -10.44 7.78
N LEU A 199 19.06 -11.26 6.71
CA LEU A 199 19.97 -12.40 6.61
C LEU A 199 21.42 -11.93 6.68
N SER A 200 22.26 -12.68 7.39
CA SER A 200 23.66 -12.32 7.51
C SER A 200 24.39 -12.52 6.17
N PRO A 201 25.08 -11.50 5.62
CA PRO A 201 25.85 -11.65 4.39
C PRO A 201 27.07 -12.57 4.58
N PHE A 202 27.39 -12.95 5.82
CA PHE A 202 28.48 -13.85 6.19
C PHE A 202 27.99 -15.27 6.53
N CYS A 203 26.71 -15.58 6.22
CA CYS A 203 26.18 -16.93 6.38
C CYS A 203 26.98 -17.94 5.54
N VAL A 204 27.29 -17.56 4.30
CA VAL A 204 28.12 -18.33 3.37
C VAL A 204 29.39 -17.56 3.07
N ASP A 205 30.54 -18.18 3.33
CA ASP A 205 31.85 -17.62 3.01
C ASP A 205 32.14 -17.80 1.52
N ASN A 206 32.19 -16.69 0.80
CA ASN A 206 32.46 -16.64 -0.64
C ASN A 206 33.96 -16.56 -0.99
N GLY A 207 34.85 -16.73 -0.01
CA GLY A 207 36.30 -16.68 -0.19
C GLY A 207 36.80 -17.74 -1.18
N ALA A 208 37.75 -17.34 -2.03
CA ALA A 208 38.49 -18.29 -2.87
C ALA A 208 39.37 -19.18 -1.99
N ARG A 209 39.16 -20.49 -2.06
CA ARG A 209 39.99 -21.48 -1.35
C ARG A 209 40.91 -22.19 -2.34
N ASP A 210 42.19 -22.28 -1.99
CA ASP A 210 43.26 -22.89 -2.80
C ASP A 210 43.16 -24.43 -2.99
N ASN A 211 42.10 -25.08 -2.48
CA ASN A 211 42.06 -26.53 -2.28
C ASN A 211 41.12 -27.31 -3.24
N ASP A 212 40.76 -26.76 -4.40
CA ASP A 212 39.81 -27.35 -5.39
C ASP A 212 38.37 -27.64 -4.88
N GLU A 213 38.10 -27.45 -3.58
CA GLU A 213 36.78 -27.56 -2.95
C GLU A 213 35.94 -26.33 -3.30
N VAL A 214 34.86 -26.53 -4.07
CA VAL A 214 33.94 -25.46 -4.50
C VAL A 214 32.77 -25.28 -3.54
N ILE A 215 32.40 -26.33 -2.79
CA ILE A 215 31.41 -26.28 -1.72
C ILE A 215 31.99 -27.00 -0.51
N LYS A 216 31.91 -26.37 0.66
CA LYS A 216 32.31 -26.97 1.93
C LYS A 216 31.36 -26.58 3.04
N ALA A 217 30.66 -27.55 3.60
CA ALA A 217 29.94 -27.44 4.85
C ALA A 217 30.64 -28.29 5.92
N SER A 218 30.85 -27.75 7.11
CA SER A 218 31.46 -28.48 8.23
C SER A 218 30.69 -28.20 9.50
N ASP A 219 30.20 -29.26 10.16
CA ASP A 219 29.37 -29.23 11.37
C ASP A 219 28.30 -28.14 11.34
N SER A 220 27.60 -28.00 10.21
CA SER A 220 26.72 -26.86 9.96
C SER A 220 25.27 -27.17 10.29
N SER A 221 24.68 -26.35 11.16
CA SER A 221 23.25 -26.42 11.47
C SER A 221 22.56 -25.10 11.16
N LEU A 222 21.41 -25.19 10.47
CA LEU A 222 20.68 -24.04 9.95
C LEU A 222 19.19 -24.11 10.27
N ALA A 223 18.58 -22.94 10.42
CA ALA A 223 17.16 -22.73 10.65
C ALA A 223 16.59 -21.68 9.69
N TRP A 224 15.27 -21.64 9.54
CA TRP A 224 14.60 -20.60 8.73
C TRP A 224 14.46 -19.29 9.50
N ASP A 225 14.49 -19.36 10.84
CA ASP A 225 14.49 -18.23 11.73
C ASP A 225 15.44 -18.53 12.91
N LYS A 226 16.27 -17.55 13.29
CA LYS A 226 17.16 -17.64 14.47
C LYS A 226 16.41 -17.90 15.76
N SER A 227 15.13 -17.53 15.83
CA SER A 227 14.28 -17.75 16.99
C SER A 227 13.85 -19.21 17.17
N GLU A 228 13.98 -20.05 16.14
CA GLU A 228 13.66 -21.47 16.21
C GLU A 228 14.65 -22.20 17.14
N MET A 229 14.11 -22.89 18.15
CA MET A 229 14.92 -23.74 19.04
C MET A 229 15.52 -24.95 18.31
N GLU A 230 14.91 -25.38 17.21
CA GLU A 230 15.30 -26.59 16.49
C GLU A 230 15.78 -26.26 15.07
N ALA A 231 17.03 -26.59 14.78
CA ALA A 231 17.56 -26.47 13.43
C ALA A 231 16.84 -27.42 12.47
N THR A 232 16.41 -26.88 11.33
CA THR A 232 15.80 -27.65 10.23
C THR A 232 16.85 -28.58 9.59
N LEU A 233 18.08 -28.08 9.45
CA LEU A 233 19.22 -28.84 8.99
C LEU A 233 20.22 -28.97 10.13
N ARG A 234 20.68 -30.19 10.42
CA ARG A 234 21.54 -30.49 11.57
C ARG A 234 22.81 -31.18 11.11
N ASN A 235 23.94 -30.73 11.63
CA ASN A 235 25.26 -31.38 11.51
C ASN A 235 25.58 -31.75 10.05
N ILE A 236 25.46 -30.78 9.14
CA ILE A 236 25.82 -30.98 7.74
C ILE A 236 27.34 -30.93 7.60
N ASP A 237 27.89 -32.06 7.16
CA ASP A 237 29.26 -32.18 6.67
C ASP A 237 29.24 -32.60 5.20
N LEU A 238 29.72 -31.70 4.32
CA LEU A 238 29.72 -31.89 2.87
C LEU A 238 30.96 -31.23 2.26
N SER A 239 31.66 -31.94 1.38
CA SER A 239 32.71 -31.36 0.54
C SER A 239 32.51 -31.78 -0.91
N VAL A 240 32.48 -30.80 -1.83
CA VAL A 240 32.35 -31.02 -3.27
C VAL A 240 33.51 -30.35 -3.98
N LYS A 241 34.19 -31.09 -4.85
CA LYS A 241 35.31 -30.60 -5.66
C LYS A 241 34.85 -30.10 -7.02
N LYS A 242 35.65 -29.22 -7.62
CA LYS A 242 35.41 -28.70 -8.97
C LYS A 242 35.25 -29.84 -9.99
N GLY A 243 34.25 -29.73 -10.87
CA GLY A 243 34.02 -30.68 -11.96
C GLY A 243 33.24 -31.94 -11.58
N GLN A 244 32.69 -32.03 -10.37
CA GLN A 244 31.86 -33.15 -9.93
C GLN A 244 30.38 -32.94 -10.27
N LEU A 245 29.72 -34.01 -10.72
CA LEU A 245 28.26 -34.10 -10.81
C LEU A 245 27.73 -34.78 -9.54
N VAL A 246 27.06 -34.04 -8.67
CA VAL A 246 26.56 -34.52 -7.38
C VAL A 246 25.04 -34.59 -7.41
N THR A 247 24.47 -35.68 -6.88
CA THR A 247 23.02 -35.87 -6.76
C THR A 247 22.62 -36.00 -5.29
N VAL A 248 21.59 -35.26 -4.88
CA VAL A 248 21.02 -35.33 -3.52
C VAL A 248 19.71 -36.11 -3.57
N VAL A 249 19.62 -37.21 -2.82
CA VAL A 249 18.43 -38.08 -2.76
C VAL A 249 17.90 -38.17 -1.34
N GLY A 250 16.60 -38.38 -1.20
CA GLY A 250 15.95 -38.51 0.10
C GLY A 250 14.43 -38.39 0.03
N ARG A 251 13.75 -38.83 1.09
CA ARG A 251 12.29 -38.77 1.21
C ARG A 251 11.74 -37.34 1.12
N VAL A 252 10.46 -37.20 0.80
CA VAL A 252 9.77 -35.90 0.78
C VAL A 252 9.87 -35.25 2.17
N GLY A 253 10.06 -33.93 2.22
CA GLY A 253 10.17 -33.17 3.48
C GLY A 253 11.49 -33.29 4.25
N HIS A 254 12.49 -34.02 3.74
CA HIS A 254 13.79 -34.21 4.44
C HIS A 254 14.81 -33.10 4.14
N GLY A 255 14.37 -31.85 3.94
CA GLY A 255 15.29 -30.71 3.83
C GLY A 255 16.15 -30.62 2.57
N LYS A 256 15.87 -31.38 1.50
CA LYS A 256 16.65 -31.31 0.24
C LYS A 256 16.67 -29.91 -0.37
N SER A 257 15.50 -29.28 -0.50
CA SER A 257 15.39 -27.91 -1.00
C SER A 257 16.00 -26.91 0.00
N SER A 258 15.83 -27.16 1.31
CA SER A 258 16.47 -26.36 2.37
C SER A 258 18.00 -26.42 2.27
N LEU A 259 18.61 -27.57 1.94
CA LEU A 259 20.05 -27.69 1.75
C LEU A 259 20.55 -26.77 0.63
N LEU A 260 19.81 -26.69 -0.48
CA LEU A 260 20.17 -25.77 -1.58
C LEU A 260 20.03 -24.32 -1.15
N GLN A 261 18.97 -23.98 -0.42
CA GLN A 261 18.74 -22.62 0.10
C GLN A 261 19.79 -22.21 1.15
N ALA A 262 20.24 -23.16 1.98
CA ALA A 262 21.35 -22.97 2.91
C ALA A 262 22.66 -22.63 2.19
N LEU A 263 22.96 -23.32 1.09
CA LEU A 263 24.15 -23.04 0.27
C LEU A 263 24.08 -21.69 -0.45
N LEU A 264 22.87 -21.18 -0.73
CA LEU A 264 22.64 -19.85 -1.28
C LEU A 264 22.71 -18.73 -0.23
N GLY A 265 22.70 -19.08 1.06
CA GLY A 265 22.66 -18.11 2.15
C GLY A 265 21.26 -17.61 2.50
N GLU A 266 20.21 -18.31 2.06
CA GLU A 266 18.79 -17.99 2.29
C GLU A 266 18.25 -18.57 3.62
N MET A 267 19.13 -19.13 4.46
CA MET A 267 18.80 -19.66 5.78
C MET A 267 19.78 -19.11 6.81
N ASP A 268 19.35 -19.04 8.07
CA ASP A 268 20.20 -18.62 9.17
C ASP A 268 21.09 -19.77 9.65
N LYS A 269 22.41 -19.52 9.64
CA LYS A 269 23.41 -20.44 10.19
C LYS A 269 23.53 -20.23 11.70
N LEU A 270 23.17 -21.26 12.47
CA LEU A 270 23.28 -21.26 13.93
C LEU A 270 24.71 -21.53 14.39
N HIS A 271 25.36 -22.53 13.78
CA HIS A 271 26.76 -22.87 14.00
C HIS A 271 27.36 -23.60 12.79
N GLY A 272 28.68 -23.76 12.81
CA GLY A 272 29.45 -24.42 11.75
C GLY A 272 29.98 -23.47 10.68
N TYR A 273 30.48 -24.06 9.61
CA TYR A 273 31.10 -23.35 8.50
C TYR A 273 30.48 -23.77 7.17
N ILE A 274 30.05 -22.80 6.34
CA ILE A 274 29.62 -23.02 4.96
C ILE A 274 30.43 -22.10 4.07
N GLY A 275 31.07 -22.67 3.05
CA GLY A 275 31.85 -21.99 2.05
C GLY A 275 31.44 -22.38 0.65
N LEU A 276 31.36 -21.39 -0.24
CA LEU A 276 31.03 -21.58 -1.64
C LEU A 276 31.94 -20.71 -2.50
N THR A 277 32.56 -21.28 -3.53
CA THR A 277 33.48 -20.54 -4.41
C THR A 277 32.93 -20.43 -5.82
N GLY A 278 32.80 -19.20 -6.34
CA GLY A 278 32.45 -18.92 -7.72
C GLY A 278 31.06 -18.30 -7.91
N ARG A 279 30.54 -18.37 -9.14
CA ARG A 279 29.17 -17.91 -9.46
C ARG A 279 28.19 -19.08 -9.37
N VAL A 280 27.05 -18.85 -8.74
CA VAL A 280 26.00 -19.85 -8.58
C VAL A 280 24.87 -19.59 -9.57
N SER A 281 24.36 -20.67 -10.16
CA SER A 281 23.10 -20.68 -10.90
C SER A 281 22.11 -21.54 -10.11
N TYR A 282 20.90 -21.04 -9.90
CA TYR A 282 19.86 -21.71 -9.13
C TYR A 282 18.58 -21.85 -9.95
N VAL A 283 17.93 -23.00 -9.84
CA VAL A 283 16.61 -23.28 -10.43
C VAL A 283 15.69 -23.74 -9.30
N ALA A 284 14.68 -22.93 -8.99
CA ALA A 284 13.73 -23.22 -7.92
C ALA A 284 12.75 -24.32 -8.32
N GLN A 285 12.19 -25.00 -7.31
CA GLN A 285 11.15 -26.03 -7.52
C GLN A 285 9.87 -25.46 -8.13
N GLN A 286 9.48 -24.24 -7.71
CA GLN A 286 8.43 -23.48 -8.37
C GLN A 286 9.09 -22.52 -9.36
N PRO A 287 8.81 -22.65 -10.67
CA PRO A 287 9.40 -21.78 -11.67
C PRO A 287 8.90 -20.35 -11.49
N TRP A 288 9.81 -19.38 -11.64
CA TRP A 288 9.50 -17.97 -11.67
C TRP A 288 10.00 -17.37 -12.99
N MET A 289 9.16 -16.57 -13.63
CA MET A 289 9.48 -15.90 -14.90
C MET A 289 9.05 -14.43 -14.81
N GLN A 290 9.84 -13.55 -15.41
CA GLN A 290 9.54 -12.13 -15.55
C GLN A 290 8.43 -11.91 -16.59
N ASN A 291 7.62 -10.87 -16.39
CA ASN A 291 6.65 -10.38 -17.38
C ASN A 291 7.39 -9.76 -18.59
N GLN A 292 7.96 -10.61 -19.45
CA GLN A 292 8.86 -10.29 -20.56
C GLN A 292 8.75 -11.38 -21.64
N THR A 293 9.46 -11.22 -22.76
CA THR A 293 9.49 -12.29 -23.79
C THR A 293 10.22 -13.53 -23.28
N ILE A 294 9.96 -14.70 -23.90
CA ILE A 294 10.69 -15.93 -23.57
C ILE A 294 12.19 -15.74 -23.77
N ARG A 295 12.60 -15.11 -24.89
CA ARG A 295 14.01 -14.79 -25.14
C ARG A 295 14.62 -13.95 -24.02
N GLN A 296 13.90 -12.96 -23.52
CA GLN A 296 14.37 -12.09 -22.43
C GLN A 296 14.47 -12.85 -21.11
N ASN A 297 13.52 -13.73 -20.81
CA ASN A 297 13.58 -14.61 -19.65
C ASN A 297 14.78 -15.57 -19.71
N ILE A 298 15.07 -16.16 -20.88
CA ILE A 298 16.22 -17.07 -21.07
C ILE A 298 17.56 -16.31 -21.00
N THR A 299 17.65 -15.14 -21.63
CA THR A 299 18.89 -14.34 -21.64
C THR A 299 19.15 -13.63 -20.32
N PHE A 300 18.10 -13.36 -19.54
CA PHE A 300 18.14 -12.82 -18.17
C PHE A 300 19.06 -11.60 -18.03
N GLY A 301 18.93 -10.64 -18.97
CA GLY A 301 19.73 -9.41 -19.03
C GLY A 301 21.16 -9.54 -19.59
N LYS A 302 21.58 -10.73 -20.05
CA LYS A 302 22.84 -10.92 -20.78
C LYS A 302 22.69 -10.52 -22.25
N LYS A 303 23.83 -10.24 -22.90
CA LYS A 303 23.87 -9.99 -24.35
C LYS A 303 23.39 -11.24 -25.08
N PHE A 304 22.55 -11.04 -26.09
CA PHE A 304 22.06 -12.11 -26.95
C PHE A 304 23.20 -12.62 -27.85
N ASP A 305 23.56 -13.89 -27.69
CA ASP A 305 24.46 -14.64 -28.56
C ASP A 305 23.65 -15.72 -29.24
N GLU A 306 23.37 -15.54 -30.53
CA GLU A 306 22.50 -16.41 -31.31
C GLU A 306 23.01 -17.86 -31.37
N TYR A 307 24.32 -18.05 -31.49
CA TYR A 307 24.90 -19.39 -31.59
C TYR A 307 24.74 -20.15 -30.26
N PHE A 308 25.09 -19.51 -29.15
CA PHE A 308 24.95 -20.13 -27.82
C PHE A 308 23.47 -20.33 -27.45
N TYR A 309 22.62 -19.36 -27.76
CA TYR A 309 21.18 -19.42 -27.50
C TYR A 309 20.52 -20.59 -28.22
N ASN A 310 20.76 -20.76 -29.53
CA ASN A 310 20.21 -21.86 -30.31
C ASN A 310 20.69 -23.23 -29.79
N ARG A 311 21.96 -23.33 -29.35
CA ARG A 311 22.47 -24.57 -28.72
C ARG A 311 21.79 -24.89 -27.40
N VAL A 312 21.46 -23.88 -26.59
CA VAL A 312 20.72 -24.08 -25.33
C VAL A 312 19.28 -24.51 -25.63
N LEU A 313 18.61 -23.88 -26.61
CA LEU A 313 17.26 -24.28 -27.02
C LEU A 313 17.20 -25.73 -27.51
N ASP A 314 18.18 -26.15 -28.30
CA ASP A 314 18.31 -27.54 -28.78
C ASP A 314 18.56 -28.51 -27.62
N ALA A 315 19.54 -28.20 -26.75
CA ALA A 315 19.87 -29.05 -25.60
C ALA A 315 18.72 -29.18 -24.58
N CYS A 316 17.88 -28.15 -24.45
CA CYS A 316 16.68 -28.16 -23.62
C CYS A 316 15.43 -28.66 -24.35
N ALA A 317 15.53 -29.04 -25.62
CA ALA A 317 14.42 -29.49 -26.47
C ALA A 317 13.24 -28.51 -26.54
N LEU A 318 13.50 -27.19 -26.52
CA LEU A 318 12.46 -26.15 -26.47
C LEU A 318 11.84 -25.79 -27.82
N TYR A 319 12.42 -26.22 -28.95
CA TYR A 319 11.90 -25.88 -30.28
C TYR A 319 10.44 -26.27 -30.53
N PRO A 320 9.96 -27.48 -30.16
CA PRO A 320 8.56 -27.85 -30.35
C PRO A 320 7.60 -26.95 -29.55
N ASP A 321 7.96 -26.61 -28.32
CA ASP A 321 7.13 -25.74 -27.46
C ASP A 321 7.06 -24.32 -28.03
N LEU A 322 8.20 -23.78 -28.49
CA LEU A 322 8.27 -22.46 -29.12
C LEU A 322 7.43 -22.40 -30.41
N GLN A 323 7.37 -23.46 -31.21
CA GLN A 323 6.55 -23.49 -32.44
C GLN A 323 5.04 -23.43 -32.17
N MET A 324 4.59 -23.86 -30.98
CA MET A 324 3.18 -23.77 -30.60
C MET A 324 2.76 -22.34 -30.24
N LEU A 325 3.72 -21.46 -29.96
CA LEU A 325 3.46 -20.10 -29.55
C LEU A 325 3.35 -19.16 -30.76
N PRO A 326 2.44 -18.17 -30.73
CA PRO A 326 2.12 -17.33 -31.89
C PRO A 326 3.32 -16.51 -32.39
N LEU A 327 4.25 -16.13 -31.52
CA LEU A 327 5.45 -15.35 -31.87
C LEU A 327 6.75 -16.10 -31.52
N GLY A 328 6.70 -17.42 -31.35
CA GLY A 328 7.87 -18.19 -30.94
C GLY A 328 8.47 -17.67 -29.63
N ASP A 329 9.79 -17.46 -29.63
CA ASP A 329 10.54 -16.97 -28.47
C ASP A 329 10.36 -15.48 -28.17
N MET A 330 9.71 -14.74 -29.07
CA MET A 330 9.31 -13.34 -28.86
C MET A 330 7.94 -13.21 -28.20
N THR A 331 7.27 -14.32 -27.91
CA THR A 331 6.00 -14.33 -27.17
C THR A 331 6.24 -13.81 -25.75
N GLU A 332 5.43 -12.82 -25.32
CA GLU A 332 5.41 -12.35 -23.94
C GLU A 332 4.82 -13.43 -23.03
N ILE A 333 5.46 -13.65 -21.89
CA ILE A 333 5.02 -14.62 -20.88
C ILE A 333 5.10 -13.99 -19.49
N GLY A 334 4.31 -14.51 -18.55
CA GLY A 334 4.29 -14.08 -17.15
C GLY A 334 2.87 -13.98 -16.58
N GLU A 335 2.75 -13.65 -15.28
CA GLU A 335 1.48 -13.63 -14.53
C GLU A 335 0.38 -12.74 -15.16
N LYS A 336 0.75 -11.77 -16.01
CA LYS A 336 -0.21 -10.86 -16.66
C LYS A 336 -0.64 -11.26 -18.08
N VAL A 337 -0.09 -12.34 -18.65
CA VAL A 337 -0.41 -12.75 -20.03
C VAL A 337 -1.60 -13.73 -20.08
N PHE A 338 -2.08 -14.22 -18.93
CA PHE A 338 -3.26 -15.07 -18.85
C PHE A 338 -4.61 -14.32 -18.77
N PHE A 339 -4.64 -13.03 -19.13
CA PHE A 339 -5.88 -12.24 -19.20
C PHE A 339 -6.47 -12.15 -20.61
#